data_AF-A0A3B8ZE37-F1
#
_entry.id   AF-A0A3B8ZE37-F1
#
_cell.length_a   1.000
_cell.length_b   1.000
_cell.length_c   1.000
_cell.angle_alpha   90.00
_cell.angle_beta   90.00
_cell.angle_gamma   90.00
#
_symmetry.space_group_name_H-M   'P 1'
#
loop_
_entity.id
_entity.type
_entity.pdbx_description
1 polymer ?
#
loop_
_entity_poly.entity_id
_entity_poly.type
_entity_poly.pdbx_seq_one_letter_code
_entity_poly.pdbx_strand_id
1 'polypeptide(L)'
;MQRAIELSSSVWTATPNPRVGCVIAKHGAIIGEGWHAAPGQAHAEVVALDKAGKSAKAATAFVSLEPCSHTGRTGPCCESLIAS
;
A
#
# COMPACT_ATOMS: atom_id res chain seq x y z
N MET A 1 11.17 3.18 -3.59
CA MET A 1 11.16 3.22 -2.11
C MET A 1 10.98 4.63 -1.55
N GLN A 2 11.85 5.61 -1.87
CA GLN A 2 11.76 6.98 -1.33
C GLN A 2 10.34 7.58 -1.37
N ARG A 3 9.65 7.47 -2.51
CA ARG A 3 8.27 7.95 -2.67
C ARG A 3 7.27 7.33 -1.69
N ALA A 4 7.40 6.05 -1.35
CA ALA A 4 6.53 5.39 -0.38
C ALA A 4 6.73 5.96 1.04
N ILE A 5 7.97 6.32 1.39
CA ILE A 5 8.30 6.96 2.67
C ILE A 5 7.74 8.39 2.71
N GLU A 6 7.81 9.13 1.61
CA GLU A 6 7.20 10.47 1.52
C GLU A 6 5.69 10.40 1.76
N LEU A 7 4.99 9.47 1.11
CA LEU A 7 3.56 9.27 1.30
C LEU A 7 3.22 9.00 2.76
N SER A 8 3.96 8.11 3.45
CA SER A 8 3.69 7.78 4.85
C SER A 8 4.05 8.91 5.82
N SER A 9 5.12 9.65 5.56
CA SER A 9 5.59 10.73 6.43
C SER A 9 4.60 11.89 6.57
N SER A 10 3.76 12.11 5.57
CA SER A 10 2.75 13.18 5.57
C SER A 10 1.48 12.86 6.38
N VAL A 11 1.31 11.62 6.87
CA VAL A 11 0.10 11.18 7.58
C VAL A 11 0.24 11.37 9.09
N TRP A 12 -0.66 12.14 9.69
CA TRP A 12 -0.69 12.40 11.14
C TRP A 12 -1.86 11.73 11.87
N THR A 13 -2.76 11.10 11.12
CA THR A 13 -4.04 10.55 11.59
C THR A 13 -4.03 9.03 11.78
N ALA A 14 -2.91 8.36 11.55
CA ALA A 14 -2.82 6.89 11.55
C ALA A 14 -2.80 6.25 12.95
N THR A 15 -2.44 7.00 14.00
CA THR A 15 -2.31 6.46 15.38
C THR A 15 -3.60 5.77 15.84
N PRO A 16 -3.55 4.55 16.42
CA PRO A 16 -2.35 3.81 16.88
C PRO A 16 -1.64 2.97 15.82
N ASN A 17 -2.17 2.91 14.60
CA ASN A 17 -1.57 2.13 13.51
C ASN A 17 -0.30 2.81 12.96
N PRO A 18 0.63 2.04 12.38
CA PRO A 18 1.80 2.61 11.73
C PRO A 18 1.40 3.45 10.50
N ARG A 19 2.22 4.46 10.21
CA ARG A 19 2.13 5.20 8.94
C ARG A 19 2.81 4.35 7.88
N VAL A 20 2.04 3.91 6.88
CA VAL A 20 2.54 3.08 5.79
C VAL A 20 2.22 3.75 4.47
N GLY A 21 3.17 3.70 3.55
CA GLY A 21 3.02 4.13 2.17
C GLY A 21 3.38 2.99 1.23
N CYS A 22 2.71 2.94 0.08
CA CYS A 22 2.91 1.95 -0.96
C CYS A 22 2.92 2.63 -2.33
N VAL A 23 3.85 2.22 -3.18
CA VAL A 23 3.92 2.61 -4.58
C VAL A 23 3.98 1.35 -5.45
N ILE A 24 3.13 1.26 -6.46
CA ILE A 24 3.19 0.23 -7.49
C ILE A 24 3.78 0.85 -8.75
N ALA A 25 4.87 0.29 -9.24
CA ALA A 25 5.55 0.74 -10.43
C ALA A 25 5.70 -0.38 -11.46
N LYS A 26 5.54 -0.03 -12.74
CA LYS A 26 5.71 -0.94 -13.87
C LYS A 26 6.33 -0.20 -15.04
N HIS A 27 7.34 -0.80 -15.67
CA HIS A 27 8.08 -0.20 -16.79
C HIS A 27 8.60 1.22 -16.50
N GLY A 28 9.10 1.46 -15.28
CA GLY A 28 9.63 2.76 -14.87
C GLY A 28 8.57 3.83 -14.55
N ALA A 29 7.28 3.53 -14.69
CA ALA A 29 6.19 4.43 -14.35
C ALA A 29 5.49 4.01 -13.06
N ILE A 30 5.10 4.99 -12.24
CA ILE A 30 4.21 4.78 -11.11
C ILE A 30 2.79 4.61 -11.64
N ILE A 31 2.16 3.48 -11.33
CA ILE A 31 0.80 3.16 -11.76
C ILE A 31 -0.19 3.14 -10.60
N GLY A 32 0.28 3.19 -9.35
CA GLY A 32 -0.56 3.30 -8.16
C GLY A 32 0.21 3.84 -6.96
N GLU A 33 -0.44 4.68 -6.17
CA GLU A 33 0.10 5.25 -4.94
C GLU A 33 -0.92 5.16 -3.80
N GLY A 34 -0.51 4.70 -2.64
CA GLY A 34 -1.40 4.55 -1.49
C GLY A 34 -0.70 4.84 -0.17
N TRP A 35 -1.50 5.22 0.82
CA TRP A 35 -1.07 5.37 2.20
C TRP A 35 -2.22 4.99 3.13
N HIS A 36 -1.88 4.52 4.33
CA HIS A 36 -2.87 4.27 5.36
C HIS A 36 -3.30 5.60 5.99
N ALA A 37 -4.53 6.05 5.72
CA ALA A 37 -4.99 7.38 6.11
C ALA A 37 -5.33 7.50 7.61
N ALA A 38 -6.02 6.51 8.19
CA ALA A 38 -6.47 6.54 9.58
C ALA A 38 -6.86 5.12 10.06
N PRO A 39 -6.92 4.84 11.38
CA PRO A 39 -7.35 3.56 11.91
C PRO A 39 -8.66 3.06 11.30
N GLY A 40 -8.67 1.80 10.86
CA GLY A 40 -9.82 1.16 10.22
C GLY A 40 -10.03 1.53 8.74
N GLN A 41 -9.27 2.48 8.19
CA GLN A 41 -9.22 2.70 6.74
C GLN A 41 -8.34 1.65 6.06
N ALA A 42 -8.46 1.56 4.73
CA ALA A 42 -7.65 0.66 3.93
C ALA A 42 -6.14 0.86 4.19
N HIS A 43 -5.39 -0.25 4.09
CA HIS A 43 -3.93 -0.22 4.15
C HIS A 43 -3.36 0.38 2.86
N ALA A 44 -2.10 0.82 2.92
CA ALA A 44 -1.45 1.51 1.80
C ALA A 44 -1.42 0.65 0.53
N GLU A 45 -1.21 -0.65 0.69
CA GLU A 45 -1.13 -1.65 -0.37
C GLU A 45 -2.46 -1.76 -1.11
N VAL A 46 -3.58 -1.84 -0.38
CA VAL A 46 -4.93 -1.90 -0.96
C VAL A 46 -5.22 -0.62 -1.75
N VAL A 47 -4.94 0.55 -1.18
CA VAL A 47 -5.14 1.83 -1.87
C VAL A 47 -4.29 1.95 -3.14
N ALA A 48 -3.04 1.48 -3.10
CA ALA A 48 -2.15 1.50 -4.27
C ALA A 48 -2.62 0.50 -5.35
N LEU A 49 -3.05 -0.69 -4.95
CA LEU A 49 -3.62 -1.72 -5.83
C LEU A 49 -4.90 -1.24 -6.51
N ASP A 50 -5.81 -0.62 -5.76
CA ASP A 50 -7.06 -0.08 -6.31
C ASP A 50 -6.79 0.98 -7.40
N LYS A 51 -5.78 1.84 -7.19
CA LYS A 51 -5.36 2.83 -8.20
C LYS A 51 -4.65 2.21 -9.39
N ALA A 52 -3.82 1.18 -9.18
CA ALA A 52 -3.15 0.46 -10.27
C ALA A 52 -4.11 -0.41 -11.08
N GLY A 53 -5.19 -0.91 -10.44
CA GLY A 53 -6.16 -1.82 -11.03
C GLY A 53 -5.49 -3.00 -11.72
N LYS A 54 -5.99 -3.35 -12.92
CA LYS A 54 -5.45 -4.47 -13.72
C LYS A 54 -3.99 -4.30 -14.15
N SER A 55 -3.44 -3.10 -14.06
CA SER A 55 -2.04 -2.84 -14.42
C SER A 55 -1.07 -3.34 -13.35
N ALA A 56 -1.54 -3.64 -12.13
CA ALA A 56 -0.74 -4.16 -11.02
C ALA A 56 -0.09 -5.52 -11.34
N LYS A 57 -0.72 -6.34 -12.18
CA LYS A 57 -0.18 -7.64 -12.58
C LYS A 57 1.25 -7.52 -13.11
N ALA A 58 2.15 -8.30 -12.52
CA ALA A 58 3.59 -8.29 -12.84
C ALA A 58 4.26 -6.90 -12.69
N ALA A 59 3.74 -6.05 -11.81
CA ALA A 59 4.39 -4.82 -11.37
C ALA A 59 5.25 -5.07 -10.13
N THR A 60 5.98 -4.06 -9.68
CA THR A 60 6.73 -4.06 -8.43
C THR A 60 6.06 -3.16 -7.41
N ALA A 61 5.72 -3.70 -6.24
CA ALA A 61 5.25 -2.93 -5.10
C ALA A 61 6.42 -2.54 -4.19
N PHE A 62 6.50 -1.26 -3.82
CA PHE A 62 7.41 -0.74 -2.82
C PHE A 62 6.60 -0.31 -1.61
N VAL A 63 6.72 -1.05 -0.51
CA VAL A 63 5.99 -0.79 0.75
C VAL A 63 7.00 -0.38 1.83
N SER A 64 6.67 0.65 2.62
CA SER A 64 7.55 1.17 3.67
C SER A 64 7.62 0.28 4.93
N LEU A 65 6.76 -0.72 5.03
CA LEU A 65 6.68 -1.69 6.12
C LEU A 65 6.30 -3.05 5.53
N GLU A 66 6.60 -4.14 6.23
CA GLU A 66 6.19 -5.48 5.81
C GLU A 66 4.66 -5.57 5.67
N PRO A 67 4.13 -6.11 4.54
CA PRO A 67 2.68 -6.29 4.36
C PRO A 67 2.08 -7.22 5.42
N CYS A 68 0.90 -6.89 5.93
CA CYS A 68 0.27 -7.73 6.94
C CYS A 68 -0.11 -9.12 6.39
N SER A 69 0.10 -10.14 7.23
CA SER A 69 -0.14 -11.55 6.93
C SER A 69 -1.22 -12.20 7.81
N HIS A 70 -1.90 -11.40 8.65
CA HIS A 70 -2.99 -11.84 9.50
C HIS A 70 -4.31 -11.20 9.05
N THR A 71 -5.41 -11.87 9.32
CA THR A 71 -6.75 -11.34 9.06
C THR A 71 -7.19 -10.49 10.24
N GLY A 72 -7.38 -9.19 9.98
CA GLY A 72 -7.94 -8.23 10.92
C GLY A 72 -9.39 -7.87 10.55
N ARG A 73 -9.69 -6.56 10.49
CA ARG A 73 -10.96 -6.05 9.96
C ARG A 73 -11.05 -6.17 8.44
N THR A 74 -9.91 -6.14 7.77
CA THR A 74 -9.73 -6.38 6.34
C THR A 74 -8.89 -7.65 6.14
N GLY A 75 -8.98 -8.26 4.96
CA GLY A 75 -8.10 -9.36 4.57
C GLY A 75 -6.62 -8.96 4.55
N PRO A 76 -5.69 -9.93 4.59
CA PRO A 76 -4.26 -9.65 4.64
C PRO A 76 -3.75 -9.03 3.33
N CYS A 77 -2.86 -8.05 3.45
CA CYS A 77 -2.30 -7.35 2.29
C CYS A 77 -1.41 -8.26 1.43
N CYS A 78 -0.76 -9.26 2.04
CA CYS A 78 0.04 -10.24 1.29
C CYS A 78 -0.81 -11.02 0.27
N GLU A 79 -2.02 -11.45 0.63
CA GLU A 79 -2.92 -12.16 -0.29
C GLU A 79 -3.40 -11.24 -1.41
N SER A 80 -3.69 -9.97 -1.10
CA SER A 80 -4.09 -8.98 -2.10
C SER A 80 -2.98 -8.72 -3.13
N LEU A 81 -1.73 -8.66 -2.69
CA LEU A 81 -0.57 -8.52 -3.57
C LEU A 81 -0.34 -9.79 -4.42
N ILE A 82 -0.49 -10.98 -3.84
CA ILE A 82 -0.36 -12.26 -4.56
C ILE A 82 -1.45 -12.40 -5.65
N ALA A 83 -2.65 -11.91 -5.38
CA ALA A 83 -3.79 -12.00 -6.31
C ALA A 83 -3.79 -10.93 -7.42
N SER A 84 -2.88 -9.94 -7.38
CA SER A 84 -2.89 -8.73 -8.23
C SER A 84 -2.34 -8.85 -9.65
#